data_AF-A0ABD0BMJ4-F1
#
_entry.id   AF-A0ABD0BMJ4-F1
#
_cell.length_a   1.000
_cell.length_b   1.000
_cell.length_c   1.000
_cell.angle_alpha   90.00
_cell.angle_beta   90.00
_cell.angle_gamma   90.00
#
_symmetry.space_group_name_H-M   'P 1'
#
loop_
_entity.id
_entity.type
_entity.pdbx_description
1 polymer ?
#
loop_
_entity_poly.entity_id
_entity_poly.type
_entity_poly.pdbx_seq_one_letter_code
_entity_poly.pdbx_strand_id
1 'polypeptide(L)'
;MLDTGESQRCFVHAQQVVCRYTTSRSRTEPGKTIYALSPTLTGIKTKEQAATWIISLYNFGKPYHDFLNEKTLLQKGENPDGTQWEYTHLRVRKAYKILEHL
;
A
#
# COMPACT_ATOMS: atom_id res chain seq x y z
N MET A 1 -12.95 -27.15 -18.33
CA MET A 1 -11.55 -26.70 -18.50
C MET A 1 -11.61 -25.27 -19.01
N LEU A 2 -11.72 -24.31 -18.11
CA LEU A 2 -11.63 -22.88 -18.45
C LEU A 2 -10.56 -22.29 -17.54
N ASP A 3 -9.45 -21.98 -18.18
CA ASP A 3 -8.28 -21.31 -17.65
C ASP A 3 -8.73 -19.93 -17.16
N THR A 4 -8.99 -19.81 -15.85
CA THR A 4 -9.28 -18.52 -15.24
C THR A 4 -7.92 -17.94 -14.93
N GLY A 5 -7.37 -17.13 -15.84
CA GLY A 5 -6.10 -16.45 -15.66
C GLY A 5 -6.16 -15.53 -14.45
N GLU A 6 -5.97 -16.10 -13.25
CA GLU A 6 -5.70 -15.38 -12.03
C GLU A 6 -4.54 -14.44 -12.34
N SER A 7 -4.77 -13.15 -12.15
CA SER A 7 -3.73 -12.15 -12.27
C SER A 7 -2.69 -12.43 -11.19
N GLN A 8 -1.76 -13.34 -11.46
CA GLN A 8 -0.50 -13.50 -10.76
C GLN A 8 0.22 -12.16 -10.94
N ARG A 9 0.01 -11.23 -10.01
CA ARG A 9 0.69 -9.94 -9.99
C ARG A 9 2.15 -10.25 -9.72
N CYS A 10 2.95 -10.33 -10.78
CA CYS A 10 4.39 -10.50 -10.60
C CYS A 10 4.93 -9.38 -9.70
N PHE A 11 6.02 -9.65 -8.97
CA PHE A 11 6.63 -8.68 -8.06
C PHE A 11 6.94 -7.32 -8.71
N VAL A 12 7.17 -7.30 -10.02
CA VAL A 12 7.35 -6.08 -10.81
C VAL A 12 6.06 -5.25 -10.87
N HIS A 13 4.90 -5.85 -11.12
CA HIS A 13 3.61 -5.14 -11.10
C HIS A 13 3.30 -4.61 -9.70
N ALA A 14 3.58 -5.40 -8.67
CA ALA A 14 3.44 -4.97 -7.28
C ALA A 14 4.28 -3.72 -6.98
N GLN A 15 5.57 -3.77 -7.35
CA GLN A 15 6.50 -2.65 -7.19
C GLN A 15 6.02 -1.39 -7.93
N GLN A 16 5.66 -1.52 -9.22
CA GLN A 16 5.19 -0.39 -10.03
C GLN A 16 3.95 0.26 -9.43
N VAL A 17 3.02 -0.53 -8.91
CA VAL A 17 1.79 -0.04 -8.28
C VAL A 17 2.11 0.72 -6.99
N VAL A 18 3.01 0.22 -6.15
CA VAL A 18 3.47 0.95 -4.96
C VAL A 18 4.14 2.26 -5.37
N CYS A 19 5.04 2.24 -6.36
CA CYS A 19 5.70 3.46 -6.86
C CYS A 19 4.74 4.46 -7.52
N ARG A 20 3.56 4.03 -7.99
CA ARG A 20 2.51 4.92 -8.51
C ARG A 20 1.79 5.65 -7.39
N TYR A 21 1.48 4.96 -6.30
CA TYR A 21 0.73 5.54 -5.20
C TYR A 21 1.61 6.28 -4.20
N THR A 22 2.83 5.80 -4.02
CA THR A 22 3.82 6.41 -3.13
C THR A 22 4.78 7.26 -3.95
N THR A 23 5.55 8.11 -3.28
CA THR A 23 6.59 8.89 -3.94
C THR A 23 7.85 8.80 -3.13
N SER A 24 8.99 8.75 -3.80
CA SER A 24 10.32 8.81 -3.17
C SER A 24 10.52 10.08 -2.33
N ARG A 25 9.72 11.12 -2.56
CA ARG A 25 9.73 12.39 -1.82
C ARG A 25 8.57 12.53 -0.84
N SER A 26 8.11 11.43 -0.25
CA SER A 26 7.07 11.49 0.78
C SER A 26 7.55 12.37 1.94
N ARG A 27 6.70 13.34 2.34
CA ARG A 27 6.95 14.19 3.51
C ARG A 27 6.58 13.48 4.83
N THR A 28 5.83 12.38 4.74
CA THR A 28 5.41 11.59 5.89
C THR A 28 6.32 10.36 6.05
N GLU A 29 6.68 10.04 7.29
CA GLU A 29 7.47 8.85 7.62
C GLU A 29 6.82 7.55 7.12
N PRO A 30 5.49 7.31 7.28
CA PRO A 30 4.85 6.11 6.74
C PRO A 30 5.02 5.99 5.22
N GLY A 31 4.90 7.10 4.48
CA GLY A 31 5.06 7.07 3.03
C GLY A 31 6.49 6.74 2.59
N LYS A 32 7.51 7.17 3.34
CA LYS A 32 8.92 6.80 3.10
C LYS A 32 9.16 5.31 3.40
N THR A 33 8.64 4.83 4.54
CA THR A 33 8.83 3.45 4.98
C THR A 33 8.23 2.45 4.00
N ILE A 34 6.99 2.68 3.52
CA ILE A 34 6.38 1.78 2.53
C ILE A 34 7.07 1.87 1.16
N TYR A 35 7.55 3.05 0.75
CA TYR A 35 8.31 3.20 -0.49
C TYR A 35 9.60 2.38 -0.45
N ALA A 36 10.29 2.34 0.70
CA ALA A 36 11.51 1.57 0.89
C ALA A 36 11.30 0.05 0.78
N LEU A 37 10.09 -0.46 1.07
CA LEU A 37 9.74 -1.88 0.88
C LEU A 37 9.58 -2.25 -0.60
N SER A 38 9.16 -1.31 -1.44
CA SER A 38 8.88 -1.53 -2.87
C SER A 38 10.05 -2.10 -3.69
N PRO A 39 11.26 -1.51 -3.68
CA PRO A 39 12.38 -2.02 -4.47
C PRO A 39 12.86 -3.42 -4.04
N THR A 40 12.56 -3.84 -2.81
CA THR A 40 13.00 -5.15 -2.30
C THR A 40 12.20 -6.33 -2.87
N LEU A 41 10.97 -6.09 -3.36
CA LEU A 41 10.08 -7.12 -3.94
C LEU A 41 10.73 -7.87 -5.11
N THR A 42 11.38 -7.14 -6.02
CA THR A 42 12.00 -7.73 -7.21
C THR A 42 13.29 -8.49 -6.90
N GLY A 43 13.80 -8.39 -5.66
CA GLY A 43 14.98 -9.11 -5.20
C GLY A 43 14.67 -10.48 -4.56
N ILE A 44 13.40 -10.83 -4.36
CA ILE A 44 12.98 -12.07 -3.73
C ILE A 44 13.18 -13.24 -4.69
N LYS A 45 14.03 -14.19 -4.30
CA LYS A 45 14.36 -15.41 -5.04
C LYS A 45 14.07 -16.69 -4.26
N THR A 46 13.92 -16.59 -2.93
CA THR A 46 13.69 -17.74 -2.05
C THR A 46 12.48 -17.53 -1.14
N LYS A 47 11.96 -18.63 -0.57
CA LYS A 47 10.82 -18.59 0.35
C LYS A 47 11.15 -17.84 1.64
N GLU A 48 12.39 -17.94 2.11
CA GLU A 48 12.88 -17.26 3.31
C GLU A 48 12.93 -15.74 3.10
N GLN A 49 13.34 -15.30 1.91
CA GLN A 49 13.30 -13.89 1.53
C GLN A 49 11.86 -13.37 1.45
N ALA A 50 10.94 -14.18 0.91
CA ALA A 50 9.52 -13.84 0.89
C ALA A 50 8.95 -13.72 2.31
N ALA A 51 9.24 -14.67 3.21
CA ALA A 51 8.81 -14.61 4.60
C ALA A 51 9.35 -13.38 5.33
N THR A 52 10.64 -13.05 5.13
CA THR A 52 11.26 -11.85 5.70
C THR A 52 10.60 -10.58 5.19
N TRP A 53 10.24 -10.55 3.91
CA TRP A 53 9.54 -9.42 3.30
C TRP A 53 8.13 -9.25 3.88
N ILE A 54 7.37 -10.35 4.05
CA ILE A 54 6.04 -10.33 4.69
C ILE A 54 6.13 -9.79 6.13
N ILE A 55 7.13 -10.22 6.90
CA ILE A 55 7.38 -9.70 8.26
C ILE A 55 7.64 -8.19 8.22
N SER A 56 8.42 -7.72 7.24
CA SER A 56 8.71 -6.29 7.07
C SER A 56 7.43 -5.49 6.77
N LEU A 57 6.53 -6.03 5.93
CA LEU A 57 5.23 -5.44 5.64
C LEU A 57 4.33 -5.40 6.89
N TYR A 58 4.32 -6.47 7.69
CA TYR A 58 3.58 -6.49 8.96
C TYR A 58 4.11 -5.48 9.96
N ASN A 59 5.44 -5.36 10.09
CA ASN A 59 6.10 -4.40 10.95
C ASN A 59 5.87 -2.94 10.51
N PHE A 60 5.55 -2.71 9.23
CA PHE A 60 5.06 -1.43 8.76
C PHE A 60 3.60 -1.18 9.19
N GLY A 61 2.70 -2.16 8.98
CA GLY A 61 1.27 -1.99 9.24
C GLY A 61 0.93 -1.70 10.71
N LYS A 62 1.65 -2.32 11.64
CA LYS A 62 1.41 -2.20 13.09
C LYS A 62 1.51 -0.75 13.62
N PRO A 63 2.65 -0.05 13.52
CA PRO A 63 2.80 1.30 14.06
C PRO A 63 2.02 2.35 13.27
N TYR A 64 1.69 2.08 12.00
CA TYR A 64 0.99 3.04 11.14
C TYR A 64 -0.49 2.71 10.95
N HIS A 65 -1.06 1.81 11.74
CA HIS A 65 -2.47 1.42 11.63
C HIS A 65 -3.40 2.62 11.71
N ASP A 66 -3.21 3.49 12.70
CA ASP A 66 -4.10 4.65 12.90
C ASP A 66 -3.91 5.69 11.79
N PHE A 67 -2.66 5.92 11.38
CA PHE A 67 -2.36 6.75 10.21
C PHE A 67 -3.05 6.23 8.95
N LEU A 68 -3.00 4.93 8.67
CA LEU A 68 -3.63 4.33 7.49
C LEU A 68 -5.16 4.42 7.54
N ASN A 69 -5.75 4.50 8.73
CA ASN A 69 -7.20 4.55 8.94
C ASN A 69 -7.73 5.96 9.24
N GLU A 70 -6.86 6.98 9.24
CA GLU A 70 -7.26 8.37 9.39
C GLU A 70 -8.19 8.79 8.24
N LYS A 71 -9.27 9.49 8.59
CA LYS A 71 -10.30 9.94 7.66
C LYS A 71 -10.51 11.45 7.80
N THR A 72 -10.67 12.12 6.67
CA THR A 72 -11.04 13.53 6.59
C THR A 72 -12.44 13.63 5.98
N LEU A 73 -13.30 14.47 6.56
CA LEU A 73 -14.61 14.78 5.99
C LEU A 73 -14.43 15.51 4.66
N LEU A 74 -15.19 15.10 3.65
CA LEU A 74 -15.19 15.80 2.36
C LEU A 74 -15.70 17.23 2.53
N GLN A 75 -15.19 18.15 1.71
CA GLN A 75 -15.59 19.55 1.79
C GLN A 75 -17.09 19.69 1.49
N LYS A 76 -17.72 20.70 2.09
CA LYS A 76 -19.18 20.92 2.00
C LYS A 76 -19.72 21.01 0.57
N GLY A 77 -18.90 21.45 -0.40
CA GLY A 77 -19.29 21.48 -1.82
C GLY A 77 -19.32 20.11 -2.50
N GLU A 78 -18.56 19.14 -2.00
CA GLU A 78 -18.50 17.76 -2.49
C GLU A 78 -19.39 16.82 -1.66
N ASN A 79 -19.71 17.22 -0.43
CA ASN A 79 -20.48 16.45 0.55
C ASN A 79 -21.53 17.35 1.23
N PRO A 80 -22.66 17.64 0.55
CA PRO A 80 -23.70 18.52 1.04
C PRO A 80 -24.37 18.02 2.33
N ASP A 81 -24.43 16.71 2.53
CA ASP A 81 -25.00 16.06 3.71
C ASP A 81 -24.00 15.97 4.89
N GLY A 82 -22.73 16.30 4.68
CA GLY A 82 -21.69 16.26 5.73
C GLY A 82 -21.33 14.85 6.23
N THR A 83 -21.84 13.80 5.58
CA THR A 83 -21.68 12.40 6.02
C THR A 83 -20.53 11.66 5.33
N GLN A 84 -20.09 12.16 4.17
CA GLN A 84 -19.04 11.53 3.39
C GLN A 84 -17.63 11.89 3.89
N TRP A 85 -16.73 10.92 3.79
CA TRP A 85 -15.34 11.02 4.21
C TRP A 85 -14.44 10.31 3.22
N GLU A 86 -13.19 10.74 3.15
CA GLU A 86 -12.12 10.03 2.45
C GLU A 86 -10.97 9.74 3.43
N TYR A 87 -10.19 8.69 3.17
CA TYR A 87 -8.97 8.44 3.93
C TYR A 87 -7.95 9.56 3.67
N THR A 88 -7.47 10.21 4.74
CA THR A 88 -6.49 11.31 4.65
C THR A 88 -5.25 10.87 3.87
N HIS A 89 -4.82 9.63 4.06
CA HIS A 89 -3.62 9.07 3.43
C HIS A 89 -3.94 8.00 2.39
N LEU A 90 -4.97 8.26 1.55
CA LEU A 90 -5.50 7.32 0.56
C LEU A 90 -4.41 6.63 -0.28
N ARG A 91 -3.40 7.39 -0.71
CA ARG A 91 -2.28 6.90 -1.51
C ARG A 91 -1.44 5.84 -0.78
N VAL A 92 -1.00 6.15 0.44
CA VAL A 92 -0.22 5.22 1.27
C VAL A 92 -1.07 3.98 1.61
N ARG A 93 -2.36 4.18 1.92
CA ARG A 93 -3.30 3.10 2.19
C ARG A 93 -3.48 2.16 0.99
N LYS A 94 -3.67 2.71 -0.22
CA LYS A 94 -3.80 1.91 -1.45
C LYS A 94 -2.55 1.08 -1.71
N ALA A 95 -1.36 1.67 -1.57
CA ALA A 95 -0.11 0.93 -1.70
C ALA A 95 -0.04 -0.24 -0.69
N TYR A 96 -0.31 0.04 0.59
CA TYR A 96 -0.30 -0.98 1.63
C TYR A 96 -1.29 -2.12 1.37
N LYS A 97 -2.54 -1.79 1.00
CA LYS A 97 -3.56 -2.79 0.71
C LYS A 97 -3.23 -3.65 -0.49
N ILE A 98 -2.57 -3.11 -1.51
CA ILE A 98 -2.15 -3.91 -2.67
C ILE A 98 -1.04 -4.89 -2.27
N LEU A 99 -0.10 -4.45 -1.43
CA LEU A 99 0.96 -5.30 -0.89
C LEU A 99 0.44 -6.42 0.03
N GLU A 100 -0.63 -6.15 0.79
CA GLU A 100 -1.27 -7.14 1.68
C GLU A 100 -1.96 -8.27 0.92
N HIS A 101 -2.31 -8.06 -0.36
CA HIS A 101 -3.02 -9.04 -1.20
C HIS A 101 -2.13 -9.56 -2.36
N LEU A 102 -0.82 -9.60 -2.17
CA LEU A 102 0.14 -10.19 -3.11
C LEU A 102 0.23 -11.71 -3.00
#